data_AF-A0A2P4T8M9-F1
#
_entry.id   AF-A0A2P4T8M9-F1
#
_cell.length_a   1.000
_cell.length_b   1.000
_cell.length_c   1.000
_cell.angle_alpha   90.00
_cell.angle_beta   90.00
_cell.angle_gamma   90.00
#
_symmetry.space_group_name_H-M   'P 1'
#
loop_
_entity.id
_entity.type
_entity.pdbx_description
1 polymer ?
#
loop_
_entity_poly.entity_id
_entity_poly.type
_entity_poly.pdbx_seq_one_letter_code
_entity_poly.pdbx_strand_id
1 'polypeptide(L)'
;MQTHSRTFHCLCPPDAVACVDPEECTRVCGAAVGCSNIAYPKLVVELMPSGLRGLMIAVMMAALMSSLTSIFNSSSTLFTMDIWRRMRPGANERELLMVGRVVTVLLVALSVVWIPILQSSGGGQLYIYIQAVTSYLAPPVTAVFVLAVFWPRANEQGAFWGLMAGLALGLARMGLELAHPTPRCGVPDRRPWLLADLHYLHFAALLCATTGAVVVGGSLMTPPPPSDR
;
A
#
# COMPACT_ATOMS: atom_id res chain seq x y z
N MET A 1 30.81 3.81 -47.31
CA MET A 1 31.18 5.22 -47.02
C MET A 1 30.45 5.62 -45.76
N GLN A 2 31.22 5.94 -44.74
CA GLN A 2 30.86 5.94 -43.33
C GLN A 2 30.30 7.32 -42.96
N THR A 3 28.98 7.45 -42.81
CA THR A 3 28.37 8.68 -42.28
C THR A 3 28.32 8.60 -40.76
N HIS A 4 29.32 9.24 -40.15
CA HIS A 4 29.33 9.66 -38.76
C HIS A 4 28.03 10.39 -38.41
N SER A 5 27.13 9.74 -37.70
CA SER A 5 26.12 10.41 -36.89
C SER A 5 26.46 10.12 -35.44
N ARG A 6 26.72 11.17 -34.66
CA ARG A 6 27.05 11.11 -33.24
C ARG A 6 25.84 10.57 -32.47
N THR A 7 25.71 9.24 -32.39
CA THR A 7 24.82 8.60 -31.44
C THR A 7 25.43 8.72 -30.06
N PHE A 8 24.88 9.62 -29.25
CA PHE A 8 24.89 9.42 -27.80
C PHE A 8 24.44 7.98 -27.57
N HIS A 9 25.32 7.15 -27.00
CA HIS A 9 24.96 5.84 -26.51
C HIS A 9 23.87 6.02 -25.45
N CYS A 10 22.60 5.93 -25.83
CA CYS A 10 21.52 5.64 -24.91
C CYS A 10 21.82 4.23 -24.35
N LEU A 11 22.36 4.19 -23.13
CA LEU A 11 22.96 3.01 -22.51
C LEU A 11 21.94 1.92 -22.08
N CYS A 12 20.71 1.94 -22.60
CA CYS A 12 19.68 0.95 -22.32
C CYS A 12 18.85 0.76 -23.59
N PRO A 13 18.72 -0.46 -24.15
CA PRO A 13 17.83 -0.66 -25.29
C PRO A 13 16.40 -0.33 -24.85
N PRO A 14 15.72 0.65 -25.50
CA PRO A 14 14.36 1.06 -25.13
C PRO A 14 13.40 -0.13 -25.12
N ASP A 15 13.66 -1.13 -25.97
CA ASP A 15 12.87 -2.36 -26.15
C ASP A 15 12.78 -3.22 -24.88
N ALA A 16 13.68 -3.05 -23.91
CA ALA A 16 13.82 -3.92 -22.75
C ALA A 16 13.27 -3.32 -21.44
N VAL A 17 12.87 -2.05 -21.45
CA VAL A 17 12.33 -1.31 -20.28
C VAL A 17 11.09 -0.48 -20.65
N ALA A 18 11.00 -0.01 -21.90
CA ALA A 18 9.88 0.69 -22.49
C ALA A 18 9.34 -0.14 -23.67
N CYS A 19 8.78 -1.31 -23.37
CA CYS A 19 8.05 -2.09 -24.36
C CYS A 19 6.71 -1.40 -24.66
N VAL A 20 6.40 -1.27 -25.95
CA VAL A 20 5.14 -0.66 -26.45
C VAL A 20 4.10 -1.76 -26.75
N ASP A 21 4.56 -2.96 -27.13
CA ASP A 21 3.70 -4.09 -27.47
C ASP A 21 3.33 -4.94 -26.24
N PRO A 22 2.02 -5.12 -25.92
CA PRO A 22 1.57 -5.82 -24.72
C PRO A 22 2.01 -7.28 -24.60
N GLU A 23 2.15 -7.98 -25.74
CA GLU A 23 2.57 -9.38 -25.78
C GLU A 23 4.07 -9.54 -25.45
N GLU A 24 4.91 -8.67 -26.02
CA GLU A 24 6.35 -8.65 -25.72
C GLU A 24 6.60 -8.19 -24.28
N CYS A 25 5.85 -7.18 -23.80
CA CYS A 25 5.87 -6.78 -22.39
C CYS A 25 5.53 -7.93 -21.43
N THR A 26 4.51 -8.72 -21.76
CA THR A 26 4.10 -9.87 -20.94
C THR A 26 5.18 -10.95 -20.94
N ARG A 27 5.81 -11.20 -22.09
CA ARG A 27 6.88 -12.20 -22.23
C ARG A 27 8.14 -11.83 -21.46
N VAL A 28 8.55 -10.56 -21.50
CA VAL A 28 9.81 -10.09 -20.89
C VAL A 28 9.63 -9.73 -19.41
N CYS A 29 8.50 -9.14 -19.05
CA CYS A 29 8.30 -8.49 -17.75
C CYS A 29 7.16 -9.11 -16.92
N GLY A 30 6.42 -10.09 -17.45
CA GLY A 30 5.28 -10.70 -16.79
C GLY A 30 4.08 -9.76 -16.62
N ALA A 31 4.12 -8.56 -17.21
CA ALA A 31 3.08 -7.54 -17.11
C ALA A 31 2.90 -6.84 -18.47
N ALA A 32 1.64 -6.75 -18.93
CA ALA A 32 1.29 -6.16 -20.22
C ALA A 32 1.43 -4.62 -20.30
N VAL A 33 1.58 -3.94 -19.16
CA VAL A 33 1.59 -2.47 -19.06
C VAL A 33 2.98 -1.85 -18.97
N GLY A 34 4.02 -2.67 -19.01
CA GLY A 34 5.41 -2.22 -19.01
C GLY A 34 6.25 -2.74 -17.85
N CYS A 35 7.56 -2.49 -17.97
CA CYS A 35 8.61 -3.10 -17.15
C CYS A 35 9.08 -2.20 -15.99
N SER A 36 8.26 -1.24 -15.57
CA SER A 36 8.66 -0.18 -14.63
C SER A 36 9.19 -0.71 -13.28
N ASN A 37 8.68 -1.85 -12.80
CA ASN A 37 9.10 -2.44 -11.53
C ASN A 37 10.52 -3.02 -11.57
N ILE A 38 10.98 -3.47 -12.75
CA ILE A 38 12.30 -4.08 -12.94
C ILE A 38 13.33 -3.11 -13.54
N ALA A 39 12.89 -1.92 -13.93
CA ALA A 39 13.71 -0.90 -14.57
C ALA A 39 14.95 -0.54 -13.74
N TYR A 40 14.75 -0.27 -12.44
CA TYR A 40 15.84 0.16 -11.56
C TYR A 40 16.88 -0.96 -11.31
N PRO A 41 16.51 -2.19 -10.93
CA PRO A 41 17.48 -3.29 -10.81
C PRO A 41 18.23 -3.58 -12.11
N LYS A 42 17.55 -3.49 -13.26
CA LYS A 42 18.15 -3.74 -14.58
C LYS A 42 19.18 -2.68 -14.93
N LEU A 43 18.86 -1.41 -14.71
CA LEU A 43 19.79 -0.29 -14.86
C LEU A 43 21.05 -0.46 -14.00
N VAL A 44 20.86 -0.90 -12.75
CA VAL A 44 21.95 -1.16 -11.80
C VAL A 44 22.89 -2.26 -12.30
N VAL A 45 22.34 -3.31 -12.92
CA VAL A 45 23.12 -4.45 -13.41
C VAL A 45 23.83 -4.16 -14.74
N GLU A 46 23.21 -3.37 -15.61
CA GLU A 46 23.72 -3.07 -16.96
C GLU A 46 24.72 -1.91 -16.98
N LEU A 47 24.54 -0.88 -16.14
CA LEU A 47 25.36 0.34 -16.21
C LEU A 47 26.58 0.34 -15.29
N MET A 48 26.54 -0.40 -14.18
CA MET A 48 27.58 -0.25 -13.15
C MET A 48 28.78 -1.18 -13.35
N PRO A 49 30.00 -0.69 -13.10
CA PRO A 49 31.21 -1.48 -13.23
C PRO A 49 31.27 -2.61 -12.18
N SER A 50 32.07 -3.62 -12.49
CA SER A 50 32.35 -4.74 -11.57
C SER A 50 32.84 -4.23 -10.22
N GLY A 51 32.35 -4.81 -9.12
CA GLY A 51 32.57 -4.32 -7.76
C GLY A 51 31.40 -3.46 -7.26
N LEU A 52 31.14 -2.31 -7.90
CA LEU A 52 30.02 -1.43 -7.53
C LEU A 52 28.66 -2.07 -7.77
N ARG A 53 28.52 -2.89 -8.82
CA ARG A 53 27.31 -3.70 -9.05
C ARG A 53 27.00 -4.62 -7.85
N GLY A 54 28.00 -5.30 -7.31
CA GLY A 54 27.82 -6.20 -6.17
C GLY A 54 27.46 -5.43 -4.90
N LEU A 55 28.14 -4.30 -4.66
CA LEU A 55 27.83 -3.40 -3.56
C LEU A 55 26.37 -2.94 -3.60
N MET A 56 25.88 -2.50 -4.76
CA MET A 56 24.53 -1.95 -4.90
C MET A 56 23.44 -3.01 -4.73
N ILE A 57 23.66 -4.23 -5.22
CA ILE A 57 22.73 -5.35 -4.97
C ILE A 57 22.71 -5.69 -3.47
N ALA A 58 23.86 -5.71 -2.80
CA ALA A 58 23.95 -5.96 -1.36
C ALA A 58 23.20 -4.88 -0.55
N VAL A 59 23.40 -3.60 -0.87
CA VAL A 59 22.70 -2.48 -0.22
C VAL A 59 21.19 -2.58 -0.43
N MET A 60 20.73 -2.91 -1.64
CA MET A 60 19.31 -3.08 -1.93
C MET A 60 18.70 -4.22 -1.10
N MET A 61 19.37 -5.37 -1.02
CA MET A 61 18.90 -6.49 -0.19
C MET A 61 18.89 -6.15 1.30
N ALA A 62 19.93 -5.44 1.79
CA ALA A 62 19.99 -4.98 3.17
C ALA A 62 18.85 -3.99 3.51
N ALA A 63 18.58 -3.04 2.63
CA ALA A 63 17.49 -2.07 2.81
C ALA A 63 16.11 -2.74 2.81
N LEU A 64 15.90 -3.74 1.94
CA LEU A 64 14.68 -4.55 1.92
C LEU A 64 14.52 -5.34 3.23
N MET A 65 15.57 -6.03 3.69
CA MET A 65 15.54 -6.78 4.94
C MET A 65 15.24 -5.87 6.15
N SER A 66 15.82 -4.67 6.19
CA SER A 66 15.57 -3.69 7.26
C SER A 66 14.11 -3.23 7.29
N SER A 67 13.55 -2.89 6.13
CA SER A 67 12.16 -2.45 6.00
C SER A 67 11.17 -3.56 6.39
N LEU A 68 11.39 -4.78 5.91
CA LEU A 68 10.57 -5.94 6.26
C LEU A 68 10.63 -6.23 7.77
N THR A 69 11.83 -6.20 8.35
CA THR A 69 12.02 -6.42 9.79
C THR A 69 11.28 -5.36 10.61
N SER A 70 11.34 -4.09 10.21
CA SER A 70 10.62 -3.01 10.90
C SER A 70 9.10 -3.17 10.84
N ILE A 71 8.56 -3.51 9.67
CA ILE A 71 7.11 -3.72 9.46
C ILE A 71 6.61 -4.92 10.29
N PHE A 72 7.31 -6.06 10.24
CA PHE A 72 6.88 -7.24 10.97
C PHE A 72 7.04 -7.08 12.48
N ASN A 73 8.10 -6.42 12.95
CA ASN A 73 8.32 -6.19 14.38
C ASN A 73 7.25 -5.24 14.94
N SER A 74 7.01 -4.09 14.30
CA SER A 74 5.96 -3.16 14.74
C SER A 74 4.56 -3.79 14.72
N SER A 75 4.22 -4.54 13.67
CA SER A 75 2.93 -5.24 13.57
C SER A 75 2.77 -6.30 14.67
N SER A 76 3.85 -7.04 14.96
CA SER A 76 3.87 -8.00 16.06
C SER A 76 3.69 -7.32 17.41
N THR A 77 4.29 -6.16 17.65
CA THR A 77 4.12 -5.40 18.90
C THR A 77 2.70 -4.88 19.05
N LEU A 78 2.11 -4.32 17.99
CA LEU A 78 0.70 -3.91 18.00
C LEU A 78 -0.21 -5.07 18.35
N PHE A 79 0.00 -6.25 17.74
CA PHE A 79 -0.82 -7.42 18.06
C PHE A 79 -0.63 -7.89 19.53
N THR A 80 0.60 -7.95 20.02
CA THR A 80 0.85 -8.44 21.39
C THR A 80 0.39 -7.46 22.46
N MET A 81 0.60 -6.17 22.26
CA MET A 81 0.29 -5.14 23.25
C MET A 81 -1.18 -4.71 23.19
N ASP A 82 -1.75 -4.52 22.01
CA ASP A 82 -3.09 -3.95 21.87
C ASP A 82 -4.19 -5.03 21.90
N ILE A 83 -3.89 -6.24 21.41
CA ILE A 83 -4.84 -7.36 21.33
C ILE A 83 -4.56 -8.39 22.42
N TRP A 84 -3.37 -9.00 22.44
CA TRP A 84 -3.07 -10.13 23.34
C TRP A 84 -3.12 -9.72 24.82
N ARG A 85 -2.46 -8.61 25.18
CA ARG A 85 -2.44 -8.13 26.56
C ARG A 85 -3.82 -7.68 27.05
N ARG A 86 -4.69 -7.19 26.15
CA ARG A 86 -6.07 -6.83 26.49
C ARG A 86 -6.95 -8.06 26.72
N MET A 87 -6.76 -9.13 25.96
CA MET A 87 -7.44 -10.42 26.20
C MET A 87 -6.89 -11.15 27.44
N ARG A 88 -5.59 -11.07 27.70
CA ARG A 88 -4.94 -11.71 28.85
C ARG A 88 -4.11 -10.69 29.66
N PRO A 89 -4.75 -9.93 30.57
CA PRO A 89 -4.10 -8.85 31.33
C PRO A 89 -2.93 -9.29 32.20
N GLY A 90 -2.87 -10.57 32.58
CA GLY A 90 -1.80 -11.17 33.38
C GLY A 90 -0.74 -11.95 32.58
N ALA A 91 -0.60 -11.71 31.28
CA ALA A 91 0.39 -12.39 30.46
C ALA A 91 1.83 -12.03 30.90
N ASN A 92 2.67 -13.06 31.05
CA ASN A 92 4.07 -12.88 31.44
C ASN A 92 4.91 -12.35 30.26
N GLU A 93 6.04 -11.68 30.52
CA GLU A 93 6.90 -11.11 29.46
C GLU A 93 7.39 -12.19 28.48
N ARG A 94 7.76 -13.37 29.00
CA ARG A 94 8.18 -14.51 28.17
C ARG A 94 7.08 -14.98 27.23
N GLU A 95 5.83 -14.91 27.67
CA GLU A 95 4.67 -15.27 26.85
C GLU A 95 4.46 -14.25 25.73
N LEU A 96 4.51 -12.95 26.05
CA LEU A 96 4.42 -11.88 25.04
C LEU A 96 5.49 -12.02 23.96
N LEU A 97 6.73 -12.33 24.35
CA LEU A 97 7.83 -12.56 23.41
C LEU A 97 7.60 -13.80 22.51
N MET A 98 7.07 -14.89 23.08
CA MET A 98 6.74 -16.09 22.29
C MET A 98 5.60 -15.81 21.31
N VAL A 99 4.52 -15.17 21.77
CA VAL A 99 3.38 -14.81 20.91
C VAL A 99 3.83 -13.87 19.80
N GLY A 100 4.68 -12.88 20.09
CA GLY A 100 5.20 -11.97 19.07
C GLY A 100 6.00 -12.70 17.97
N ARG A 101 6.85 -13.65 18.34
CA ARG A 101 7.57 -14.49 17.36
C ARG A 101 6.62 -15.32 16.50
N VAL A 102 5.58 -15.92 17.10
CA VAL A 102 4.57 -16.70 16.37
C VAL A 102 3.79 -15.82 15.39
N VAL A 103 3.35 -14.65 15.83
CA VAL A 103 2.64 -13.67 14.98
C VAL A 103 3.52 -13.23 13.82
N THR A 104 4.81 -12.96 14.06
CA THR A 104 5.76 -12.62 13.00
C THR A 104 5.84 -13.71 11.93
N VAL A 105 5.96 -14.98 12.33
CA VAL A 105 5.98 -16.12 11.39
C VAL A 105 4.67 -16.23 10.60
N LEU A 106 3.53 -16.05 11.27
CA LEU A 106 2.21 -16.06 10.62
C LEU A 106 2.05 -14.91 9.61
N LEU A 107 2.51 -13.70 9.94
CA LEU A 107 2.49 -12.55 9.03
C LEU A 107 3.37 -12.77 7.79
N VAL A 108 4.55 -13.38 7.96
CA VAL A 108 5.42 -13.74 6.85
C VAL A 108 4.73 -14.78 5.94
N ALA A 109 4.12 -15.82 6.53
CA ALA A 109 3.40 -16.84 5.76
C ALA A 109 2.23 -16.23 4.98
N LEU A 110 1.43 -15.36 5.60
CA LEU A 110 0.33 -14.65 4.95
C LEU A 110 0.84 -13.76 3.80
N SER A 111 1.97 -13.07 3.99
CA SER A 111 2.59 -12.24 2.96
C SER A 111 2.99 -13.04 1.71
N VAL A 112 3.53 -14.24 1.89
CA VAL A 112 3.88 -15.16 0.78
C VAL A 112 2.62 -15.64 0.06
N VAL A 113 1.56 -15.98 0.80
CA VAL A 113 0.26 -16.39 0.23
C VAL A 113 -0.41 -15.24 -0.55
N TRP A 114 -0.09 -13.99 -0.24
CA TRP A 114 -0.67 -12.82 -0.90
C TRP A 114 -0.03 -12.48 -2.27
N ILE A 115 1.18 -12.98 -2.55
CA ILE A 115 1.90 -12.76 -3.82
C ILE A 115 1.07 -13.09 -5.07
N PRO A 116 0.40 -14.25 -5.20
CA PRO A 116 -0.40 -14.57 -6.39
C PRO A 116 -1.57 -13.61 -6.61
N ILE A 117 -2.17 -13.08 -5.54
CA ILE A 117 -3.26 -12.10 -5.64
C ILE A 117 -2.73 -10.83 -6.29
N LEU A 118 -1.56 -10.36 -5.86
CA LEU A 118 -0.90 -9.19 -6.44
C LEU A 118 -0.59 -9.38 -7.94
N GLN A 119 -0.18 -10.59 -8.36
CA GLN A 119 0.06 -10.91 -9.76
C GLN A 119 -1.23 -10.95 -10.59
N SER A 120 -2.32 -11.46 -10.01
CA SER A 120 -3.63 -11.55 -10.68
C SER A 120 -4.30 -10.19 -10.92
N SER A 121 -3.97 -9.17 -10.11
CA SER A 121 -4.47 -7.80 -10.27
C SER A 121 -3.92 -7.07 -11.50
N GLY A 122 -3.18 -7.76 -12.38
CA GLY A 122 -3.18 -7.48 -13.82
C GLY A 122 -2.69 -6.09 -14.20
N GLY A 123 -1.39 -5.84 -14.03
CA GLY A 123 -0.68 -4.84 -14.82
C GLY A 123 -0.99 -3.38 -14.45
N GLY A 124 -0.98 -3.01 -13.18
CA GLY A 124 -0.62 -1.66 -12.78
C GLY A 124 0.82 -1.65 -12.28
N GLN A 125 1.57 -0.55 -12.43
CA GLN A 125 2.82 -0.41 -11.67
C GLN A 125 2.57 -0.76 -10.19
N LEU A 126 3.45 -1.55 -9.57
CA LEU A 126 3.29 -2.00 -8.17
C LEU A 126 3.08 -0.81 -7.22
N TYR A 127 3.70 0.31 -7.55
CA TYR A 127 3.54 1.59 -6.88
C TYR A 127 2.09 2.10 -6.86
N ILE A 128 1.37 2.04 -7.98
CA ILE A 128 -0.02 2.48 -8.08
C ILE A 128 -0.92 1.60 -7.23
N TYR A 129 -0.68 0.29 -7.22
CA TYR A 129 -1.41 -0.64 -6.35
C TYR A 129 -1.21 -0.32 -4.86
N ILE A 130 0.05 -0.16 -4.41
CA ILE A 130 0.36 0.18 -3.01
C ILE A 130 -0.25 1.52 -2.62
N GLN A 131 -0.19 2.51 -3.52
CA GLN A 131 -0.82 3.81 -3.31
C GLN A 131 -2.35 3.69 -3.22
N ALA A 132 -2.98 2.93 -4.10
CA ALA A 132 -4.43 2.73 -4.09
C ALA A 132 -4.88 2.09 -2.76
N VAL A 133 -4.25 1.00 -2.32
CA VAL A 133 -4.56 0.36 -1.03
C VAL A 133 -4.36 1.32 0.14
N THR A 134 -3.25 2.06 0.14
CA THR A 134 -2.97 3.09 1.17
C THR A 134 -4.04 4.18 1.15
N SER A 135 -4.50 4.59 -0.03
CA SER A 135 -5.54 5.61 -0.22
C SER A 135 -6.93 5.17 0.26
N TYR A 136 -7.15 3.87 0.45
CA TYR A 136 -8.41 3.33 1.00
C TYR A 136 -8.37 3.14 2.52
N LEU A 137 -7.19 2.97 3.11
CA LEU A 137 -7.02 2.64 4.53
C LEU A 137 -6.51 3.81 5.38
N ALA A 138 -5.60 4.64 4.85
CA ALA A 138 -4.98 5.73 5.59
C ALA A 138 -5.91 6.93 5.85
N PRO A 139 -6.77 7.39 4.92
CA PRO A 139 -7.53 8.62 5.13
C PRO A 139 -8.47 8.63 6.34
N PRO A 140 -9.19 7.54 6.69
CA PRO A 140 -10.01 7.51 7.89
C PRO A 140 -9.20 7.73 9.17
N VAL A 141 -8.03 7.09 9.26
CA VAL A 141 -7.11 7.24 10.40
C VAL A 141 -6.60 8.68 10.47
N THR A 142 -6.15 9.24 9.33
CA THR A 142 -5.69 10.64 9.26
C THR A 142 -6.80 11.62 9.67
N ALA A 143 -8.04 11.43 9.22
CA ALA A 143 -9.17 12.30 9.58
C ALA A 143 -9.41 12.33 11.10
N VAL A 144 -9.41 11.14 11.74
CA VAL A 144 -9.59 11.03 13.20
C VAL A 144 -8.42 11.70 13.94
N PHE A 145 -7.18 11.45 13.53
CA PHE A 145 -6.00 12.06 14.18
C PHE A 145 -5.98 13.58 14.04
N VAL A 146 -6.28 14.12 12.86
CA VAL A 146 -6.35 15.57 12.63
C VAL A 146 -7.44 16.17 13.52
N LEU A 147 -8.65 15.58 13.55
CA LEU A 147 -9.72 16.08 14.41
C LEU A 147 -9.40 15.96 15.90
N ALA A 148 -8.75 14.89 16.33
CA ALA A 148 -8.35 14.70 17.72
C ALA A 148 -7.34 15.76 18.20
N VAL A 149 -6.46 16.23 17.30
CA VAL A 149 -5.44 17.26 17.63
C VAL A 149 -6.02 18.66 17.57
N PHE A 150 -6.78 18.99 16.52
CA PHE A 150 -7.22 20.37 16.26
C PHE A 150 -8.59 20.71 16.87
N TRP A 151 -9.40 19.73 17.24
CA TRP A 151 -10.75 19.96 17.74
C TRP A 151 -10.95 19.41 19.16
N PRO A 152 -11.06 20.28 20.18
CA PRO A 152 -11.15 19.85 21.58
C PRO A 152 -12.44 19.11 21.93
N ARG A 153 -13.44 19.13 21.04
CA ARG A 153 -14.74 18.45 21.24
C ARG A 153 -14.77 17.05 20.60
N ALA A 154 -13.66 16.56 20.05
CA ALA A 154 -13.60 15.22 19.49
C ALA A 154 -13.79 14.16 20.59
N ASN A 155 -14.83 13.34 20.44
CA ASN A 155 -15.21 12.30 21.41
C ASN A 155 -14.75 10.91 20.97
N GLU A 156 -14.56 10.00 21.93
CA GLU A 156 -14.25 8.58 21.67
C GLU A 156 -15.31 7.93 20.77
N GLN A 157 -16.60 8.16 21.06
CA GLN A 157 -17.70 7.57 20.30
C GLN A 157 -17.75 8.08 18.85
N GLY A 158 -17.50 9.38 18.64
CA GLY A 158 -17.44 9.98 17.31
C GLY A 158 -16.23 9.45 16.51
N ALA A 159 -15.07 9.36 17.15
CA ALA A 159 -13.87 8.78 16.57
C ALA A 159 -14.06 7.31 16.17
N PHE A 160 -14.68 6.51 17.04
CA PHE A 160 -14.96 5.09 16.79
C PHE A 160 -15.89 4.89 15.58
N TRP A 161 -17.05 5.54 15.56
CA TRP A 161 -18.00 5.39 14.45
C TRP A 161 -17.48 6.00 13.15
N GLY A 162 -16.75 7.12 13.23
CA GLY A 162 -16.07 7.70 12.07
C GLY A 162 -15.06 6.74 11.46
N LEU A 163 -14.16 6.19 12.29
CA LEU A 163 -13.17 5.21 11.83
C LEU A 163 -13.84 3.96 11.24
N MET A 164 -14.87 3.43 11.88
CA MET A 164 -15.60 2.25 11.39
C MET A 164 -16.30 2.53 10.05
N ALA A 165 -16.97 3.67 9.90
CA ALA A 165 -17.64 4.04 8.65
C ALA A 165 -16.63 4.29 7.52
N GLY A 166 -15.54 5.01 7.81
CA GLY A 166 -14.46 5.26 6.85
C GLY A 166 -13.77 3.97 6.42
N LEU A 167 -13.44 3.09 7.35
CA LEU A 167 -12.83 1.79 7.04
C LEU A 167 -13.77 0.90 6.23
N ALA A 168 -15.06 0.85 6.59
CA ALA A 168 -16.06 0.09 5.83
C ALA A 168 -16.20 0.60 4.39
N LEU A 169 -16.24 1.92 4.18
CA LEU A 169 -16.32 2.51 2.84
C LEU A 169 -15.05 2.25 2.02
N GLY A 170 -13.86 2.37 2.64
CA GLY A 170 -12.58 2.05 2.02
C GLY A 170 -12.48 0.57 1.62
N LEU A 171 -12.86 -0.34 2.51
CA LEU A 171 -12.88 -1.79 2.24
C LEU A 171 -13.92 -2.17 1.19
N ALA A 172 -15.09 -1.55 1.19
CA ALA A 172 -16.10 -1.76 0.15
C ALA A 172 -15.54 -1.36 -1.23
N ARG A 173 -14.84 -0.22 -1.33
CA ARG A 173 -14.19 0.21 -2.57
C ARG A 173 -13.07 -0.72 -3.00
N MET A 174 -12.27 -1.22 -2.05
CA MET A 174 -11.21 -2.21 -2.30
C MET A 174 -11.79 -3.53 -2.82
N GLY A 175 -12.85 -4.04 -2.18
CA GLY A 175 -13.54 -5.26 -2.60
C GLY A 175 -14.17 -5.11 -3.99
N LEU A 176 -14.73 -3.94 -4.31
CA LEU A 176 -15.30 -3.66 -5.62
C LEU A 176 -14.24 -3.57 -6.72
N GLU A 177 -13.04 -3.07 -6.41
CA GLU A 177 -11.90 -3.07 -7.33
C GLU A 177 -11.39 -4.48 -7.62
N LEU A 178 -11.33 -5.32 -6.60
CA LEU A 178 -10.95 -6.71 -6.75
C LEU A 178 -11.98 -7.51 -7.56
N ALA A 179 -13.27 -7.19 -7.41
CA ALA A 179 -14.36 -7.79 -8.17
C ALA A 179 -14.44 -7.29 -9.63
N HIS A 180 -14.07 -6.02 -9.87
CA HIS A 180 -14.09 -5.40 -11.19
C HIS A 180 -12.71 -4.80 -11.54
N PRO A 181 -11.76 -5.65 -11.95
CA PRO A 181 -10.43 -5.19 -12.35
C PRO A 181 -10.52 -4.23 -13.55
N THR A 182 -9.54 -3.33 -13.64
CA THR A 182 -9.40 -2.39 -14.76
C THR A 182 -9.41 -3.15 -16.08
N PRO A 183 -10.35 -2.84 -17.01
CA PRO A 183 -10.36 -3.47 -18.32
C PRO A 183 -9.12 -3.06 -19.12
N ARG A 184 -8.72 -3.93 -20.05
CA ARG A 184 -7.61 -3.66 -20.97
C ARG A 184 -7.98 -2.52 -21.92
N CYS A 185 -6.96 -1.79 -22.40
CA CYS A 185 -7.15 -0.76 -23.43
C CYS A 185 -7.91 -1.34 -24.64
N GLY A 186 -8.99 -0.68 -25.05
CA GLY A 186 -9.83 -1.09 -26.19
C GLY A 186 -11.04 -1.96 -25.86
N VAL A 187 -11.23 -2.38 -24.59
CA VAL A 187 -12.44 -3.10 -24.14
C VAL A 187 -13.43 -2.11 -23.50
N PRO A 188 -14.74 -2.18 -23.80
CA PRO A 188 -15.73 -1.31 -23.18
C PRO A 188 -15.76 -1.51 -21.66
N ASP A 189 -15.66 -0.40 -20.92
CA ASP A 189 -15.63 -0.41 -19.46
C ASP A 189 -17.02 -0.71 -18.90
N ARG A 190 -17.14 -1.81 -18.14
CA ARG A 190 -18.39 -2.22 -17.48
C ARG A 190 -18.40 -1.88 -15.99
N ARG A 191 -17.39 -1.15 -15.51
CA ARG A 191 -17.31 -0.75 -14.10
C ARG A 191 -18.45 0.22 -13.76
N PRO A 192 -19.02 0.13 -12.54
CA PRO A 192 -19.97 1.14 -12.09
C PRO A 192 -19.32 2.53 -12.14
N TRP A 193 -20.11 3.57 -12.42
CA TRP A 193 -19.63 4.97 -12.58
C TRP A 193 -18.74 5.44 -11.42
N LEU A 194 -19.02 4.97 -10.20
CA LEU A 194 -18.24 5.24 -8.98
C LEU A 194 -16.79 4.71 -9.04
N LEU A 195 -16.50 3.72 -9.87
CA LEU A 195 -15.17 3.16 -10.10
C LEU A 195 -14.51 3.69 -11.38
N ALA A 196 -15.30 4.02 -12.40
CA ALA A 196 -14.80 4.45 -13.70
C ALA A 196 -14.31 5.91 -13.67
N ASP A 197 -15.07 6.80 -13.03
CA ASP A 197 -14.81 8.25 -13.10
C ASP A 197 -14.01 8.78 -11.90
N LEU A 198 -13.99 8.04 -10.78
CA LEU A 198 -13.36 8.46 -9.53
C LEU A 198 -11.97 7.85 -9.36
N HIS A 199 -10.96 8.66 -9.66
CA HIS A 199 -9.55 8.31 -9.40
C HIS A 199 -9.32 8.07 -7.90
N TYR A 200 -8.44 7.12 -7.55
CA TYR A 200 -8.20 6.71 -6.15
C TYR A 200 -7.81 7.88 -5.23
N LEU A 201 -7.09 8.88 -5.77
CA LEU A 201 -6.70 10.08 -5.01
C LEU A 201 -7.89 10.97 -4.64
N HIS A 202 -8.83 11.16 -5.58
CA HIS A 202 -10.05 11.92 -5.31
C HIS A 202 -10.96 11.17 -4.33
N PHE A 203 -11.05 9.85 -4.48
CA PHE A 203 -11.76 9.00 -3.53
C PHE A 203 -11.17 9.10 -2.13
N ALA A 204 -9.85 9.13 -1.97
CA ALA A 204 -9.20 9.30 -0.67
C ALA A 204 -9.55 10.63 0.01
N ALA A 205 -9.61 11.73 -0.75
CA ALA A 205 -10.04 13.03 -0.24
C ALA A 205 -11.51 13.01 0.22
N LEU A 206 -12.39 12.40 -0.59
CA LEU A 206 -13.79 12.21 -0.23
C LEU A 206 -13.94 11.34 1.01
N LEU A 207 -13.21 10.23 1.10
CA LEU A 207 -13.21 9.31 2.23
C LEU A 207 -12.76 10.00 3.53
N CYS A 208 -11.72 10.83 3.45
CA CYS A 208 -11.26 11.67 4.55
C CYS A 208 -12.38 12.63 5.01
N ALA A 209 -13.00 13.34 4.06
CA ALA A 209 -14.05 14.30 4.35
C ALA A 209 -15.30 13.65 4.96
N THR A 210 -15.77 12.52 4.40
CA THR A 210 -16.91 11.78 4.94
C THR A 210 -16.61 11.20 6.31
N THR A 211 -15.41 10.67 6.53
CA THR A 211 -14.98 10.20 7.86
C THR A 211 -15.01 11.34 8.86
N GLY A 212 -14.41 12.48 8.50
CA GLY A 212 -14.41 13.68 9.34
C GLY A 212 -15.82 14.17 9.65
N ALA A 213 -16.74 14.16 8.67
CA ALA A 213 -18.13 14.53 8.88
C ALA A 213 -18.84 13.59 9.87
N VAL A 214 -18.58 12.27 9.80
CA VAL A 214 -19.14 11.29 10.77
C VAL A 214 -18.55 11.51 12.16
N VAL A 215 -17.25 11.77 12.28
CA VAL A 215 -16.61 12.09 13.58
C VAL A 215 -17.22 13.36 14.17
N VAL A 216 -17.42 14.40 13.35
CA VAL A 216 -18.04 15.67 13.77
C VAL A 216 -19.48 15.46 14.20
N GLY A 217 -20.30 14.81 13.37
CA GLY A 217 -21.69 14.50 13.69
C GLY A 217 -21.81 13.67 14.97
N GLY A 218 -21.03 12.58 15.08
CA GLY A 218 -21.01 11.73 16.25
C GLY A 218 -20.57 12.46 17.52
N SER A 219 -19.57 13.34 17.42
CA SER A 219 -19.08 14.12 18.57
C SER A 219 -20.05 15.23 18.99
N LEU A 220 -20.84 15.78 18.07
CA LEU A 220 -21.87 16.77 18.39
C LEU A 220 -23.13 16.14 19.01
N MET A 221 -23.48 14.91 18.60
CA MET A 221 -24.63 14.16 19.10
C MET A 221 -24.37 13.43 20.42
N THR A 222 -23.10 13.30 20.83
CA THR A 222 -22.71 12.67 22.09
C THR A 222 -22.31 13.70 23.15
N PRO A 223 -22.40 13.35 24.44
CA PRO A 223 -22.00 14.25 25.52
C PRO A 223 -20.52 14.66 25.36
N PRO A 224 -20.16 15.91 25.68
CA PRO A 224 -18.78 16.37 25.57
C PRO A 224 -17.84 15.53 26.46
N PRO A 225 -16.55 15.43 26.10
CA PRO A 225 -15.62 14.66 26.89
C PRO A 225 -15.45 15.36 28.26
N PRO A 226 -15.32 14.61 29.36
CA PRO A 226 -15.11 15.19 30.68
C PRO A 226 -13.87 16.09 30.66
N SER A 227 -13.96 17.27 31.29
CA SER A 227 -12.90 18.28 31.29
C SER A 227 -11.69 17.93 32.16
N ASP A 228 -11.56 16.67 32.59
CA ASP A 228 -10.44 16.21 33.41
C ASP A 228 -9.22 15.95 32.51
N ARG A 229 -8.55 17.05 32.16
CA ARG A 229 -7.11 17.08 31.91
C ARG A 229 -6.39 17.50 33.18
#